data_AF-A0A7V7DZ19-F1
#
_entry.id   AF-A0A7V7DZ19-F1
#
_cell.length_a   1.000
_cell.length_b   1.000
_cell.length_c   1.000
_cell.angle_alpha   90.00
_cell.angle_beta   90.00
_cell.angle_gamma   90.00
#
_symmetry.space_group_name_H-M   'P 1'
#
loop_
_entity.id
_entity.type
_entity.pdbx_description
1 polymer ?
#
loop_
_entity_poly.entity_id
_entity_poly.type
_entity_poly.pdbx_seq_one_letter_code
_entity_poly.pdbx_strand_id
1 'polypeptide(L)'
;MKTYQPKHILITGSPGIGKTTLIKRLFEEAAVLHPVGFYTEEIREGGIRRGFKLVGHDGREGILSHVDISSRYKVGKYRVDVTGFDRFLDTLKISESNSGLVIIDEIGKMECFSRKFLSLINQLLQSETKLIATITQ
;
A
#
# COMPACT_ATOMS: atom_id res chain seq x y z
N MET A 1 -30.75 4.43 -17.93
CA MET A 1 -30.20 3.92 -16.65
C MET A 1 -28.79 4.46 -16.48
N LYS A 2 -28.50 5.24 -15.43
CA LYS A 2 -27.10 5.54 -15.06
C LYS A 2 -26.57 4.33 -14.30
N THR A 3 -25.69 3.55 -14.89
CA THR A 3 -24.94 2.51 -14.19
C THR A 3 -23.98 3.21 -13.22
N TYR A 4 -24.21 3.02 -11.92
CA TYR A 4 -23.26 3.45 -10.90
C TYR A 4 -22.00 2.61 -11.03
N GLN A 5 -20.91 3.20 -11.52
CA GLN A 5 -19.61 2.55 -11.46
C GLN A 5 -18.91 2.98 -10.18
N PRO A 6 -18.62 2.06 -9.24
CA PRO A 6 -17.88 2.41 -8.04
C PRO A 6 -16.51 2.95 -8.42
N LYS A 7 -16.22 4.17 -7.94
CA LYS A 7 -14.98 4.90 -8.23
C LYS A 7 -13.77 4.30 -7.52
N HIS A 8 -13.99 3.74 -6.33
CA HIS A 8 -12.98 3.11 -5.49
C HIS A 8 -13.43 1.72 -5.04
N ILE A 9 -12.51 0.78 -5.00
CA ILE A 9 -12.73 -0.61 -4.56
C ILE A 9 -11.85 -0.84 -3.35
N LEU A 10 -12.48 -1.13 -2.21
CA LEU A 10 -11.78 -1.49 -0.97
C LEU A 10 -11.98 -2.98 -0.72
N ILE A 11 -10.88 -3.71 -0.58
CA ILE A 11 -10.86 -5.17 -0.41
C ILE A 11 -10.47 -5.48 1.03
N THR A 12 -11.25 -6.30 1.71
CA THR A 12 -10.93 -6.72 3.09
C THR A 12 -11.02 -8.23 3.25
N GLY A 13 -10.47 -8.74 4.34
CA GLY A 13 -10.46 -10.15 4.69
C GLY A 13 -9.35 -10.48 5.66
N SER A 14 -9.40 -11.70 6.20
CA SER A 14 -8.46 -12.18 7.21
C SER A 14 -6.99 -12.03 6.78
N PRO A 15 -6.05 -11.84 7.72
CA PRO A 15 -4.62 -11.90 7.43
C PRO A 15 -4.25 -13.20 6.73
N GLY A 16 -3.40 -13.14 5.71
CA GLY A 16 -2.92 -14.32 4.99
C GLY A 16 -3.90 -14.95 3.97
N ILE A 17 -5.09 -14.38 3.76
CA ILE A 17 -6.09 -14.92 2.80
C ILE A 17 -5.71 -14.76 1.31
N GLY A 18 -4.61 -14.09 1.01
CA GLY A 18 -4.13 -13.87 -0.37
C GLY A 18 -4.45 -12.50 -0.99
N LYS A 19 -4.75 -11.48 -0.18
CA LYS A 19 -4.99 -10.11 -0.65
C LYS A 19 -3.82 -9.54 -1.48
N THR A 20 -2.60 -9.65 -0.99
CA THR A 20 -1.39 -9.24 -1.71
C THR A 20 -1.23 -9.99 -3.04
N THR A 21 -1.56 -11.29 -3.08
CA THR A 21 -1.54 -12.08 -4.33
C THR A 21 -2.54 -11.55 -5.35
N LEU A 22 -3.75 -11.19 -4.91
CA LEU A 22 -4.75 -10.55 -5.76
C LEU A 22 -4.24 -9.19 -6.29
N ILE A 23 -3.64 -8.37 -5.42
CA ILE A 23 -3.13 -7.05 -5.78
C ILE A 23 -2.01 -7.13 -6.83
N LYS A 24 -1.08 -8.08 -6.68
CA LYS A 24 -0.03 -8.32 -7.69
C LYS A 24 -0.62 -8.67 -9.06
N ARG A 25 -1.60 -9.56 -9.11
CA ARG A 25 -2.30 -9.90 -10.36
C ARG A 25 -3.04 -8.70 -10.95
N LEU A 26 -3.62 -7.83 -10.11
CA LEU A 26 -4.30 -6.63 -10.59
C LEU A 26 -3.33 -5.62 -11.24
N PHE A 27 -2.10 -5.50 -10.74
CA PHE A 27 -1.08 -4.70 -11.42
C PHE A 27 -0.78 -5.22 -12.83
N GLU A 28 -0.75 -6.54 -13.02
CA GLU A 28 -0.52 -7.18 -14.32
C GLU A 28 -1.72 -7.02 -15.26
N GLU A 29 -2.92 -7.39 -14.81
CA GLU A 29 -4.15 -7.37 -15.61
C GLU A 29 -4.59 -5.94 -15.98
N ALA A 30 -4.29 -4.96 -15.12
CA ALA A 30 -4.64 -3.56 -15.35
C ALA A 30 -3.53 -2.75 -16.02
N ALA A 31 -2.49 -3.38 -16.58
CA ALA A 31 -1.31 -2.70 -17.13
C ALA A 31 -1.65 -1.59 -18.15
N VAL A 32 -2.72 -1.75 -18.94
CA VAL A 32 -3.20 -0.74 -19.92
C VAL A 32 -3.62 0.59 -19.26
N LEU A 33 -3.97 0.56 -17.98
CA LEU A 33 -4.31 1.75 -17.19
C LEU A 33 -3.09 2.43 -16.56
N HIS A 34 -1.89 1.87 -16.80
CA HIS A 34 -0.61 2.32 -16.25
C HIS A 34 -0.70 2.52 -14.73
N PRO A 35 -1.05 1.46 -13.96
CA PRO A 35 -1.32 1.59 -12.54
C PRO A 35 -0.07 2.05 -11.79
N VAL A 36 -0.27 2.88 -10.77
CA VAL A 36 0.79 3.27 -9.83
C VAL A 36 0.43 2.87 -8.42
N GLY A 37 1.44 2.79 -7.55
CA GLY A 37 1.26 2.48 -6.14
C GLY A 37 2.20 1.38 -5.69
N PHE A 38 1.80 0.65 -4.65
CA PHE A 38 2.67 -0.30 -3.99
C PHE A 38 1.89 -1.43 -3.35
N TYR A 39 2.61 -2.51 -3.03
CA TYR A 39 2.14 -3.57 -2.18
C TYR A 39 3.16 -3.90 -1.09
N THR A 40 2.74 -4.72 -0.13
CA THR A 40 3.55 -5.07 1.03
C THR A 40 3.89 -6.56 1.01
N GLU A 41 5.15 -6.91 1.27
CA GLU A 41 5.62 -8.29 1.42
C GLU A 41 6.14 -8.55 2.82
N GLU A 42 5.97 -9.79 3.31
CA GLU A 42 6.55 -10.18 4.58
C GLU A 42 8.06 -10.43 4.45
N ILE A 43 8.84 -9.80 5.32
CA ILE A 43 10.25 -10.15 5.51
C ILE A 43 10.30 -11.36 6.44
N ARG A 44 10.81 -12.49 5.95
CA ARG A 44 10.92 -13.76 6.71
C ARG A 44 12.36 -14.24 6.75
N GLU A 45 12.79 -14.66 7.93
CA GLU A 45 14.09 -15.29 8.18
C GLU A 45 13.87 -16.58 8.97
N GLY A 46 14.40 -17.71 8.46
CA GLY A 46 14.18 -19.01 9.11
C GLY A 46 12.69 -19.35 9.30
N GLY A 47 11.83 -18.93 8.37
CA GLY A 47 10.37 -19.11 8.45
C GLY A 47 9.65 -18.13 9.39
N ILE A 48 10.37 -17.34 10.19
CA ILE A 48 9.81 -16.39 11.15
C ILE A 48 9.63 -15.02 10.48
N ARG A 49 8.45 -14.42 10.60
CA ARG A 49 8.22 -13.04 10.15
C ARG A 49 8.99 -12.05 11.03
N ARG A 50 9.83 -11.26 10.38
CA ARG A 50 10.71 -10.23 10.95
C ARG A 50 10.25 -8.81 10.67
N GLY A 51 9.53 -8.61 9.58
CA GLY A 51 9.07 -7.28 9.19
C GLY A 51 8.22 -7.29 7.93
N PHE A 52 8.08 -6.12 7.35
CA PHE A 52 7.27 -5.86 6.17
C PHE A 52 8.04 -4.92 5.23
N LYS A 53 8.15 -5.33 3.98
CA LYS A 53 8.80 -4.61 2.88
C LYS A 53 7.74 -3.96 2.00
N LEU A 54 7.99 -2.74 1.56
CA LEU A 54 7.21 -2.04 0.56
C LEU A 54 7.82 -2.32 -0.82
N VAL A 55 6.97 -2.60 -1.79
CA VAL A 55 7.37 -2.77 -3.20
C VAL A 55 6.47 -1.92 -4.08
N GLY A 56 7.07 -0.93 -4.72
CA GLY A 56 6.42 -0.12 -5.74
C GLY A 56 6.19 -0.94 -7.01
N HIS A 57 5.15 -0.60 -7.76
CA HIS A 57 4.94 -1.22 -9.08
C HIS A 57 6.13 -0.97 -10.03
N ASP A 58 6.86 0.14 -9.83
CA ASP A 58 8.07 0.50 -10.56
C ASP A 58 9.33 -0.27 -10.09
N GLY A 59 9.18 -1.24 -9.19
CA GLY A 59 10.25 -2.06 -8.66
C GLY A 59 11.06 -1.39 -7.54
N ARG A 60 10.75 -0.16 -7.13
CA ARG A 60 11.39 0.47 -5.97
C ARG A 60 10.98 -0.24 -4.70
N GLU A 61 11.89 -0.32 -3.75
CA GLU A 61 11.64 -1.02 -2.49
C GLU A 61 11.93 -0.12 -1.28
N GLY A 62 11.27 -0.42 -0.17
CA GLY A 62 11.50 0.22 1.13
C GLY A 62 11.14 -0.72 2.27
N ILE A 63 11.48 -0.36 3.50
CA ILE A 63 11.07 -1.10 4.70
C ILE A 63 9.94 -0.32 5.36
N LEU A 64 8.78 -0.95 5.55
CA LEU A 64 7.69 -0.36 6.34
C LEU A 64 7.95 -0.57 7.83
N SER A 65 8.28 -1.80 8.22
CA SER A 65 8.55 -2.13 9.62
C SER A 65 9.45 -3.34 9.77
N HIS A 66 10.16 -3.41 10.90
CA HIS A 66 11.06 -4.51 11.25
C HIS A 66 11.13 -4.65 12.77
N VAL A 67 11.53 -5.82 13.26
CA VAL A 67 11.78 -6.04 14.70
C VAL A 67 13.00 -5.26 15.21
N ASP A 68 13.96 -4.97 14.32
CA ASP A 68 15.23 -4.32 14.67
C ASP A 68 15.24 -2.79 14.42
N ILE A 69 14.16 -2.23 13.87
CA ILE A 69 14.03 -0.77 13.71
C ILE A 69 13.82 -0.15 15.09
N SER A 70 14.54 0.93 15.43
CA SER A 70 14.20 1.73 16.62
C SER A 70 13.19 2.81 16.24
N SER A 71 11.95 2.69 16.74
CA SER A 71 10.88 3.66 16.50
C SER A 71 9.88 3.68 17.65
N ARG A 72 9.29 4.86 17.91
CA ARG A 72 8.16 5.03 18.85
C ARG A 72 6.86 4.42 18.30
N TYR A 73 6.75 4.26 16.98
CA TYR A 73 5.59 3.69 16.32
C TYR A 73 5.74 2.16 16.28
N LYS A 74 4.76 1.44 16.84
CA LYS A 74 4.82 -0.02 16.92
C LYS A 74 3.44 -0.67 16.77
N VAL A 75 3.43 -1.86 16.20
CA VAL A 75 2.28 -2.78 16.19
C VAL A 75 2.78 -4.17 16.56
N GLY A 76 2.38 -4.67 17.72
CA GLY A 76 2.96 -5.89 18.30
C GLY A 76 4.46 -5.74 18.51
N LYS A 77 5.24 -6.68 17.95
CA LYS A 77 6.71 -6.67 18.00
C LYS A 77 7.38 -5.83 16.91
N TYR A 78 6.64 -5.37 15.91
CA TYR A 78 7.20 -4.65 14.76
C TYR A 78 7.22 -3.15 15.02
N ARG A 79 8.34 -2.51 14.70
CA ARG A 79 8.54 -1.07 14.81
C ARG A 79 8.54 -0.46 13.42
N VAL A 80 7.79 0.62 13.25
CA VAL A 80 7.46 1.20 11.94
C VAL A 80 8.43 2.33 11.62
N ASP A 81 9.07 2.27 10.44
CA ASP A 81 9.89 3.35 9.91
C ASP A 81 9.03 4.34 9.13
N VAL A 82 8.35 5.22 9.86
CA VAL A 82 7.45 6.23 9.27
C VAL A 82 8.20 7.16 8.32
N THR A 83 9.43 7.57 8.66
CA THR A 83 10.23 8.44 7.79
C THR A 83 10.67 7.71 6.53
N GLY A 84 11.05 6.44 6.64
CA GLY A 84 11.33 5.58 5.48
C GLY A 84 10.12 5.42 4.58
N PHE A 85 8.94 5.19 5.16
CA PHE A 85 7.69 5.10 4.41
C PHE A 85 7.35 6.41 3.69
N ASP A 86 7.49 7.56 4.35
CA ASP A 86 7.25 8.87 3.75
C ASP A 86 8.17 9.15 2.55
N ARG A 87 9.45 8.74 2.65
CA ARG A 87 10.40 8.83 1.53
C ARG A 87 10.02 7.89 0.41
N PHE A 88 9.62 6.66 0.72
CA PHE A 88 9.18 5.69 -0.28
C PHE A 88 7.98 6.22 -1.08
N LEU A 89 6.98 6.83 -0.41
CA LEU A 89 5.83 7.44 -1.07
C LEU A 89 6.22 8.56 -2.05
N ASP A 90 7.23 9.38 -1.72
CA ASP A 90 7.74 10.42 -2.63
C ASP A 90 8.31 9.82 -3.91
N THR A 91 8.89 8.62 -3.83
CA THR A 91 9.45 7.95 -5.00
C THR A 91 8.37 7.49 -5.99
N LEU A 92 7.16 7.17 -5.52
CA LEU A 92 6.10 6.62 -6.38
C LEU A 92 5.42 7.67 -7.26
N LYS A 93 5.58 8.96 -6.96
CA LYS A 93 5.02 10.09 -7.73
C LYS A 93 3.52 9.95 -8.05
N ILE A 94 2.74 9.37 -7.12
CA ILE A 94 1.33 9.01 -7.33
C ILE A 94 0.52 10.24 -7.78
N SER A 95 0.70 11.38 -7.13
CA SER A 95 0.00 12.63 -7.44
C SER A 95 0.43 13.31 -8.74
N GLU A 96 1.59 12.96 -9.30
CA GLU A 96 2.13 13.52 -10.55
C GLU A 96 1.84 12.61 -11.76
N SER A 97 1.39 11.38 -11.51
CA SER A 97 1.14 10.41 -12.58
C SER A 97 -0.13 10.74 -13.35
N ASN A 98 -0.09 10.62 -14.68
CA ASN A 98 -1.29 10.60 -15.52
C ASN A 98 -2.03 9.24 -15.43
N SER A 99 -1.86 8.51 -14.33
CA SER A 99 -2.43 7.18 -14.15
C SER A 99 -3.93 7.25 -13.93
N GLY A 100 -4.67 6.37 -14.60
CA GLY A 100 -6.10 6.20 -14.37
C GLY A 100 -6.42 5.37 -13.10
N LEU A 101 -5.41 4.75 -12.48
CA LEU A 101 -5.60 3.76 -11.42
C LEU A 101 -4.45 3.76 -10.41
N VAL A 102 -4.78 3.94 -9.14
CA VAL A 102 -3.87 3.73 -8.02
C VAL A 102 -4.21 2.42 -7.32
N ILE A 103 -3.20 1.60 -7.03
CA ILE A 103 -3.34 0.32 -6.32
C ILE A 103 -2.46 0.33 -5.07
N ILE A 104 -3.05 0.07 -3.90
CA ILE A 104 -2.35 0.13 -2.59
C ILE A 104 -2.65 -1.12 -1.76
N ASP A 105 -1.61 -1.81 -1.31
CA ASP A 105 -1.69 -2.89 -0.31
C ASP A 105 -0.72 -2.62 0.86
N GLU A 106 -1.15 -2.26 2.06
CA GLU A 106 -2.53 -2.08 2.57
C GLU A 106 -2.75 -0.72 3.25
N ILE A 107 -4.01 -0.33 3.46
CA ILE A 107 -4.38 0.76 4.37
C ILE A 107 -4.63 0.12 5.74
N GLY A 108 -3.54 -0.05 6.49
CA GLY A 108 -3.52 -0.67 7.80
C GLY A 108 -3.02 0.26 8.90
N LYS A 109 -2.96 -0.29 10.12
CA LYS A 109 -2.53 0.46 11.30
C LYS A 109 -1.08 0.97 11.20
N MET A 110 -0.20 0.25 10.51
CA MET A 110 1.22 0.63 10.38
C MET A 110 1.38 1.84 9.47
N GLU A 111 0.74 1.81 8.32
CA GLU A 111 0.76 2.84 7.29
C GLU A 111 0.09 4.13 7.79
N CYS A 112 -0.99 3.98 8.55
CA CYS A 112 -1.71 5.11 9.17
C CYS A 112 -0.90 5.90 10.21
N PHE A 113 0.29 5.45 10.61
CA PHE A 113 1.19 6.30 11.40
C PHE A 113 1.79 7.45 10.59
N SER A 114 1.84 7.34 9.25
CA SER A 114 2.26 8.41 8.37
C SER A 114 1.12 9.40 8.10
N ARG A 115 1.34 10.67 8.44
CA ARG A 115 0.40 11.74 8.06
C ARG A 115 0.40 11.99 6.55
N LYS A 116 1.54 11.81 5.88
CA LYS A 116 1.65 11.93 4.42
C LYS A 116 0.77 10.90 3.74
N PHE A 117 0.84 9.64 4.19
CA PHE A 117 0.00 8.57 3.67
C PHE A 117 -1.49 8.86 3.89
N LEU A 118 -1.89 9.28 5.09
CA LEU A 118 -3.28 9.66 5.36
C LEU A 118 -3.76 10.81 4.45
N SER A 119 -2.91 11.82 4.22
CA SER A 119 -3.22 12.91 3.29
C SER A 119 -3.36 12.41 1.85
N LEU A 120 -2.48 11.51 1.41
CA LEU A 120 -2.54 10.89 0.09
C LEU A 120 -3.85 10.10 -0.09
N ILE A 121 -4.22 9.25 0.87
CA ILE A 121 -5.47 8.49 0.82
C ILE A 121 -6.69 9.43 0.74
N ASN A 122 -6.72 10.48 1.56
CA ASN A 122 -7.80 11.47 1.50
C ASN A 122 -7.89 12.17 0.14
N GLN A 123 -6.75 12.55 -0.44
CA GLN A 123 -6.71 13.13 -1.78
C GLN A 123 -7.22 12.15 -2.84
N LEU A 124 -6.80 10.88 -2.79
CA LEU A 124 -7.22 9.86 -3.76
C LEU A 124 -8.72 9.60 -3.70
N LEU A 125 -9.29 9.51 -2.50
CA LEU A 125 -10.74 9.31 -2.28
C LEU A 125 -11.59 10.49 -2.77
N GLN A 126 -11.01 11.68 -2.92
CA GLN A 126 -11.67 12.88 -3.44
C GLN A 126 -11.40 13.11 -4.93
N SER A 127 -10.35 12.49 -5.48
CA SER A 127 -9.93 12.66 -6.88
C SER A 127 -10.76 11.85 -7.87
N GLU A 128 -10.65 12.15 -9.17
CA GLU A 128 -11.20 11.32 -10.26
C GLU A 128 -10.43 10.02 -10.51
N THR A 129 -9.25 9.88 -9.92
CA THR A 129 -8.41 8.69 -10.07
C THR A 129 -9.02 7.51 -9.33
N LYS A 130 -9.12 6.35 -10.02
CA LYS A 130 -9.64 5.13 -9.40
C LYS A 130 -8.67 4.62 -8.36
N LEU A 131 -9.19 4.11 -7.26
CA LEU A 131 -8.39 3.50 -6.19
C LEU A 131 -8.82 2.06 -6.00
N ILE A 132 -7.88 1.12 -6.06
CA ILE A 132 -8.05 -0.22 -5.52
C ILE A 132 -7.13 -0.33 -4.31
N ALA A 133 -7.69 -0.58 -3.14
CA ALA A 133 -6.88 -0.75 -1.94
C ALA A 133 -7.34 -1.92 -1.09
N THR A 134 -6.42 -2.51 -0.34
CA THR A 134 -6.77 -3.44 0.73
C THR A 134 -6.88 -2.69 2.05
N ILE A 135 -7.81 -3.11 2.91
CA ILE A 135 -8.02 -2.54 4.25
C ILE A 135 -8.01 -3.63 5.31
N THR A 136 -7.42 -3.34 6.47
CA THR A 136 -7.50 -4.20 7.65
C THR A 136 -8.86 -4.05 8.35
N GLN A 137 -9.44 -5.16 8.83
CA GLN A 137 -10.60 -5.13 9.75
C GLN A 137 -10.18 -4.69 11.15
#